data_AF-A0A0P1F2D4-F1
#
_entry.id   AF-A0A0P1F2D4-F1
#
_cell.length_a   1.000
_cell.length_b   1.000
_cell.length_c   1.000
_cell.angle_alpha   90.00
_cell.angle_beta   90.00
_cell.angle_gamma   90.00
#
_symmetry.space_group_name_H-M   'P 1'
#
loop_
_entity.id
_entity.type
_entity.pdbx_description
1 polymer ?
#
loop_
_entity_poly.entity_id
_entity_poly.type
_entity_poly.pdbx_seq_one_letter_code
_entity_poly.pdbx_strand_id
1 'polypeptide(L)'
;MRLVADIGGTNARVALCANGVIDKGSVQRFSNTDWDSLIDLLRAYCDAHRGVTVDEMVIAVAGPVHAGRAKLTNRNWTINADDLAQVFACERVVLLNDLGALGYAVPMLGADQVVPLCGQLSAPYANGQALVVGVGTGCNISQVITKNQWTVCPPAEAGHISMPSAIVSKLHECSCNPDAFLTVEALFSGRGLTAFCRLFTGSENVTGEVAISHYGAPGKTKMTAAIDTYAALLGLLLRDFSLSYMPSHGTFLAGSVARAISECAPERLIKVFQEPCRFRLQETPSLFVVDEDGAALLGCAQF
;
A
#
# COMPACT_ATOMS: atom_id res chain seq x y z
N MET A 1 1.10 26.41 9.29
CA MET A 1 2.03 25.58 8.51
C MET A 1 2.00 24.17 9.07
N ARG A 2 2.01 23.15 8.22
CA ARG A 2 2.01 21.74 8.63
C ARG A 2 3.37 21.11 8.32
N LEU A 3 3.88 20.30 9.24
CA LEU A 3 4.96 19.35 8.96
C LEU A 3 4.33 18.02 8.57
N VAL A 4 4.73 17.49 7.42
CA VAL A 4 4.31 16.16 6.97
C VAL A 4 5.50 15.23 6.98
N ALA A 5 5.28 13.98 7.38
CA ALA A 5 6.34 12.99 7.37
C ALA A 5 5.87 11.60 6.96
N ASP A 6 6.73 10.86 6.27
CA ASP A 6 6.59 9.45 5.92
C ASP A 6 7.73 8.68 6.59
N ILE A 7 7.39 7.89 7.61
CA ILE A 7 8.35 7.15 8.44
C ILE A 7 8.27 5.67 8.08
N GLY A 8 9.18 5.25 7.19
CA GLY A 8 9.40 3.85 6.83
C GLY A 8 10.26 3.12 7.86
N GLY A 9 10.52 1.83 7.62
CA GLY A 9 11.35 1.03 8.54
C GLY A 9 12.82 1.49 8.60
N THR A 10 13.40 1.88 7.47
CA THR A 10 14.82 2.24 7.35
C THR A 10 15.06 3.73 7.11
N ASN A 11 14.14 4.41 6.44
CA ASN A 11 14.26 5.81 6.06
C ASN A 11 13.03 6.60 6.49
N ALA A 12 13.22 7.89 6.70
CA ALA A 12 12.15 8.87 6.92
C ALA A 12 12.23 9.98 5.87
N ARG A 13 11.08 10.55 5.55
CA ARG A 13 10.96 11.72 4.68
C ARG A 13 10.12 12.76 5.37
N VAL A 14 10.60 13.99 5.41
CA VAL A 14 9.94 15.10 6.12
C VAL A 14 9.86 16.30 5.20
N ALA A 15 8.74 17.01 5.21
CA ALA A 15 8.54 18.24 4.46
C ALA A 15 7.62 19.22 5.18
N LEU A 16 7.69 20.48 4.79
CA LEU A 16 6.72 21.51 5.14
C LEU A 16 5.61 21.56 4.09
N CYS A 17 4.40 21.81 4.56
CA CYS A 17 3.18 21.85 3.75
C CYS A 17 2.32 23.05 4.16
N ALA A 18 1.87 23.81 3.17
CA ALA A 18 0.91 24.89 3.34
C ALA A 18 -0.30 24.66 2.44
N ASN A 19 -1.51 24.72 3.01
CA ASN A 19 -2.77 24.56 2.28
C ASN A 19 -2.83 23.28 1.41
N GLY A 20 -2.33 22.15 1.93
CA GLY A 20 -2.29 20.87 1.22
C GLY A 20 -1.19 20.75 0.17
N VAL A 21 -0.35 21.79 -0.01
CA VAL A 21 0.73 21.81 -0.98
C VAL A 21 2.08 21.68 -0.27
N ILE A 22 2.83 20.63 -0.63
CA ILE A 22 4.19 20.39 -0.13
C ILE A 22 5.15 21.41 -0.76
N ASP A 23 5.96 22.07 0.08
CA ASP A 23 7.12 22.82 -0.40
C ASP A 23 8.24 21.83 -0.78
N LYS A 24 8.43 21.65 -2.10
CA LYS A 24 9.44 20.74 -2.65
C LYS A 24 10.86 21.05 -2.16
N GLY A 25 11.18 22.32 -1.88
CA GLY A 25 12.50 22.73 -1.39
C GLY A 25 12.77 22.31 0.06
N SER A 26 11.70 22.04 0.82
CA SER A 26 11.78 21.62 2.23
C SER A 26 11.87 20.10 2.40
N VAL A 27 11.71 19.31 1.33
CA VAL A 27 11.71 17.85 1.41
C VAL A 27 13.10 17.34 1.76
N GLN A 28 13.24 16.70 2.92
CA GLN A 28 14.48 16.08 3.35
C GLN A 28 14.29 14.58 3.62
N ARG A 29 15.30 13.79 3.26
CA ARG A 29 15.36 12.35 3.52
C ARG A 29 16.37 12.10 4.64
N PHE A 30 16.00 11.21 5.54
CA PHE A 30 16.84 10.80 6.67
C PHE A 30 16.99 9.29 6.68
N SER A 31 18.20 8.81 6.97
CA SER A 31 18.38 7.42 7.38
C SER A 31 17.97 7.30 8.84
N ASN A 32 17.05 6.41 9.15
CA ASN A 32 16.61 6.20 10.53
C ASN A 32 17.75 5.66 11.42
N THR A 33 18.86 5.15 10.83
CA THR A 33 20.03 4.68 11.59
C THR A 33 20.81 5.76 12.29
N ASP A 34 20.65 7.00 11.84
CA ASP A 34 21.47 8.12 12.30
C ASP A 34 20.82 8.82 13.50
N TRP A 35 19.68 8.29 13.98
CA TRP A 35 18.85 8.90 15.01
C TRP A 35 18.42 7.87 16.07
N ASP A 36 18.43 8.29 17.33
CA ASP A 36 17.96 7.47 18.45
C ASP A 36 16.43 7.46 18.56
N SER A 37 15.78 8.55 18.15
CA SER A 37 14.33 8.71 18.19
C SER A 37 13.80 9.58 17.04
N LEU A 38 12.49 9.47 16.76
CA LEU A 38 11.82 10.37 15.80
C LEU A 38 11.85 11.83 16.28
N ILE A 39 11.80 12.06 17.59
CA ILE A 39 11.86 13.41 18.16
C ILE A 39 13.18 14.09 17.79
N ASP A 40 14.31 13.38 17.91
CA ASP A 40 15.62 13.96 17.61
C ASP A 40 15.76 14.28 16.11
N LEU A 41 15.24 13.40 15.25
CA LEU A 41 15.18 13.62 13.80
C LEU A 41 14.35 14.86 13.47
N LEU A 42 13.14 14.98 14.02
CA LEU A 42 12.25 16.11 13.75
C LEU A 42 12.81 17.43 14.32
N ARG A 43 13.52 17.40 15.46
CA ARG A 43 14.23 18.58 15.98
C ARG A 43 15.28 19.07 15.00
N ALA A 44 16.11 18.17 14.49
CA ALA A 44 17.13 18.53 13.51
C ALA A 44 16.52 19.09 12.22
N TYR A 45 15.40 18.52 11.76
CA TYR A 45 14.67 19.05 10.61
C TYR A 45 14.15 20.47 10.86
N CYS A 46 13.51 20.73 12.01
CA CYS A 46 13.01 22.05 12.37
C CYS A 46 14.15 23.07 12.56
N ASP A 47 15.28 22.64 13.14
CA ASP A 47 16.48 23.48 13.28
C ASP A 47 17.08 23.89 11.93
N ALA A 48 17.01 23.03 10.92
CA ALA A 48 17.42 23.37 9.55
C ALA A 48 16.47 24.37 8.87
N HIS A 49 15.22 24.48 9.33
CA HIS A 49 14.18 25.37 8.81
C HIS A 49 13.78 26.47 9.80
N ARG A 50 14.75 26.97 10.58
CA ARG A 50 14.53 28.04 11.57
C ARG A 50 13.79 29.24 10.95
N GLY A 51 12.82 29.75 11.69
CA GLY A 51 11.96 30.85 11.26
C GLY A 51 10.59 30.42 10.73
N VAL A 52 10.37 29.11 10.55
CA VAL A 52 9.05 28.54 10.28
C VAL A 52 8.44 28.00 11.58
N THR A 53 7.26 28.49 11.94
CA THR A 53 6.45 27.91 13.03
C THR A 53 5.64 26.74 12.48
N VAL A 54 5.75 25.56 13.09
CA VAL A 54 4.96 24.38 12.75
C VAL A 54 3.78 24.29 13.70
N ASP A 55 2.57 24.50 13.18
CA ASP A 55 1.34 24.50 13.97
C ASP A 55 0.72 23.10 14.08
N GLU A 56 0.99 22.25 13.09
CA GLU A 56 0.42 20.91 12.96
C GLU A 56 1.44 19.91 12.41
N MET A 57 1.35 18.65 12.84
CA MET A 57 2.07 17.53 12.24
C MET A 57 1.13 16.42 11.77
N VAL A 58 1.37 15.89 10.57
CA VAL A 58 0.72 14.67 10.07
C VAL A 58 1.78 13.68 9.62
N ILE A 59 1.83 12.52 10.27
CA ILE A 59 2.94 11.58 10.16
C ILE A 59 2.40 10.20 9.75
N ALA A 60 2.75 9.74 8.56
CA ALA A 60 2.55 8.36 8.12
C ALA A 60 3.62 7.46 8.74
N VAL A 61 3.21 6.30 9.24
CA VAL A 61 4.10 5.34 9.90
C VAL A 61 3.90 3.94 9.31
N ALA A 62 5.01 3.29 8.94
CA ALA A 62 5.04 1.89 8.47
C ALA A 62 4.85 0.89 9.63
N GLY A 63 3.66 0.93 10.23
CA GLY A 63 3.27 0.11 11.36
C GLY A 63 1.84 0.40 11.83
N PRO A 64 1.34 -0.38 12.80
CA PRO A 64 0.02 -0.17 13.36
C PRO A 64 -0.04 1.17 14.11
N VAL A 65 -1.12 1.90 13.89
CA VAL A 65 -1.44 3.14 14.61
C VAL A 65 -2.72 2.93 15.41
N HIS A 66 -2.65 3.14 16.71
CA HIS A 66 -3.79 2.99 17.61
C HIS A 66 -3.75 4.06 18.70
N ALA A 67 -4.87 4.76 18.89
CA ALA A 67 -5.05 5.77 19.93
C ALA A 67 -3.90 6.80 20.01
N GLY A 68 -3.51 7.37 18.85
CA GLY A 68 -2.44 8.38 18.77
C GLY A 68 -1.02 7.83 18.98
N ARG A 69 -0.86 6.50 19.02
CA ARG A 69 0.44 5.84 19.20
C ARG A 69 0.76 4.95 18.02
N ALA A 70 2.02 4.94 17.62
CA ALA A 70 2.54 4.04 16.61
C ALA A 70 3.83 3.39 17.08
N LYS A 71 4.08 2.16 16.63
CA LYS A 71 5.37 1.49 16.83
C LYS A 71 5.96 1.15 15.48
N LEU A 72 7.20 1.53 15.26
CA LEU A 72 7.90 1.19 14.02
C LEU A 72 8.18 -0.31 14.00
N THR A 73 7.81 -0.99 12.91
CA THR A 73 7.95 -2.47 12.85
C THR A 73 9.41 -2.92 12.91
N ASN A 74 10.32 -2.12 12.35
CA ASN A 74 11.74 -2.46 12.19
C ASN A 74 12.68 -1.75 13.17
N ARG A 75 12.16 -0.92 14.08
CA ARG A 75 12.95 -0.21 15.11
C ARG A 75 12.15 -0.07 16.40
N ASN A 76 12.83 0.01 17.53
CA ASN A 76 12.18 0.25 18.84
C ASN A 76 11.71 1.70 19.05
N TRP A 77 11.32 2.40 17.98
CA TRP A 77 10.70 3.71 18.09
C TRP A 77 9.23 3.55 18.46
N THR A 78 8.87 4.10 19.61
CA THR A 78 7.47 4.34 19.98
C THR A 78 7.18 5.80 19.73
N ILE A 79 6.20 6.07 18.88
CA ILE A 79 5.78 7.41 18.50
C ILE A 79 4.45 7.68 19.20
N ASN A 80 4.35 8.84 19.84
CA ASN A 80 3.15 9.28 20.53
C ASN A 80 2.84 10.72 20.08
N ALA A 81 1.62 10.92 19.59
CA ALA A 81 1.16 12.21 19.11
C ALA A 81 1.21 13.29 20.20
N ASP A 82 0.84 12.95 21.44
CA ASP A 82 0.81 13.91 22.56
C ASP A 82 2.23 14.36 22.95
N ASP A 83 3.17 13.42 22.97
CA ASP A 83 4.58 13.73 23.28
C ASP A 83 5.18 14.64 22.19
N LEU A 84 4.86 14.39 20.92
CA LEU A 84 5.26 15.24 19.81
C LEU A 84 4.62 16.63 19.91
N ALA A 85 3.32 16.71 20.18
CA ALA A 85 2.61 17.98 20.34
C ALA A 85 3.23 18.84 21.44
N GLN A 86 3.57 18.22 22.58
CA GLN A 86 4.24 18.91 23.69
C GLN A 86 5.67 19.35 23.33
N VAL A 87 6.47 18.48 22.72
CA VAL A 87 7.88 18.77 22.42
C VAL A 87 8.03 19.87 21.37
N PHE A 88 7.16 19.89 20.37
CA PHE A 88 7.22 20.84 19.26
C PHE A 88 6.25 22.02 19.39
N ALA A 89 5.48 22.07 20.48
CA ALA A 89 4.45 23.07 20.73
C ALA A 89 3.43 23.19 19.57
N CYS A 90 3.07 22.05 18.97
CA CYS A 90 2.06 22.00 17.92
C CYS A 90 0.66 21.90 18.51
N GLU A 91 -0.32 22.55 17.87
CA GLU A 91 -1.73 22.48 18.27
C GLU A 91 -2.33 21.09 18.01
N ARG A 92 -1.84 20.42 16.96
CA ARG A 92 -2.35 19.12 16.53
C ARG A 92 -1.25 18.23 15.97
N VAL A 93 -1.21 16.98 16.40
CA VAL A 93 -0.38 15.93 15.81
C VAL A 93 -1.26 14.74 15.47
N VAL A 94 -1.17 14.25 14.25
CA VAL A 94 -1.89 13.05 13.80
C VAL A 94 -0.92 12.03 13.24
N LEU A 95 -1.09 10.80 13.70
CA LEU A 95 -0.39 9.63 13.16
C LEU A 95 -1.37 8.88 12.24
N LEU A 96 -0.89 8.53 11.04
CA LEU A 96 -1.58 7.70 10.07
C LEU A 96 -0.78 6.43 9.86
N ASN A 97 -1.47 5.31 9.60
CA ASN A 97 -0.80 4.18 8.98
C ASN A 97 -0.38 4.57 7.55
N ASP A 98 0.75 4.04 7.07
CA ASP A 98 1.29 4.28 5.73
C ASP A 98 0.31 4.00 4.59
N LEU A 99 -0.45 2.91 4.66
CA LEU A 99 -1.47 2.59 3.66
C LEU A 99 -2.66 3.55 3.74
N GLY A 100 -3.05 3.96 4.95
CA GLY A 100 -4.08 4.98 5.15
C GLY A 100 -3.68 6.34 4.57
N ALA A 101 -2.43 6.76 4.82
CA ALA A 101 -1.86 7.96 4.20
C ALA A 101 -1.86 7.84 2.67
N LEU A 102 -1.45 6.69 2.13
CA LEU A 102 -1.53 6.45 0.68
C LEU A 102 -2.98 6.56 0.16
N GLY A 103 -3.99 6.12 0.93
CA GLY A 103 -5.40 6.34 0.61
C GLY A 103 -5.75 7.83 0.44
N TYR A 104 -5.27 8.70 1.33
CA TYR A 104 -5.47 10.15 1.22
C TYR A 104 -4.76 10.77 0.02
N ALA A 105 -3.73 10.12 -0.52
CA ALA A 105 -3.01 10.60 -1.70
C ALA A 105 -3.76 10.33 -3.00
N VAL A 106 -4.58 9.27 -3.07
CA VAL A 106 -5.23 8.80 -4.30
C VAL A 106 -5.97 9.89 -5.09
N PRO A 107 -6.78 10.78 -4.46
CA PRO A 107 -7.49 11.82 -5.21
C PRO A 107 -6.57 12.85 -5.88
N MET A 108 -5.31 12.91 -5.45
CA MET A 108 -4.31 13.87 -5.93
C MET A 108 -3.34 13.27 -6.95
N LEU A 109 -3.37 11.94 -7.15
CA LEU A 109 -2.43 11.27 -8.07
C LEU A 109 -2.75 11.65 -9.52
N GLY A 110 -1.73 12.14 -10.22
CA GLY A 110 -1.76 12.39 -11.65
C GLY A 110 -1.52 11.13 -12.48
N ALA A 111 -1.72 11.25 -13.80
CA ALA A 111 -1.45 10.17 -14.75
C ALA A 111 0.04 9.78 -14.84
N ASP A 112 0.94 10.67 -14.39
CA ASP A 112 2.39 10.47 -14.28
C ASP A 112 2.81 9.79 -12.97
N GLN A 113 1.89 9.61 -12.03
CA GLN A 113 2.14 9.03 -10.70
C GLN A 113 1.50 7.64 -10.55
N VAL A 114 0.91 7.11 -11.62
CA VAL A 114 0.30 5.78 -11.66
C VAL A 114 0.58 5.09 -13.00
N VAL A 115 0.78 3.78 -12.94
CA VAL A 115 0.89 2.93 -14.13
C VAL A 115 -0.46 2.21 -14.34
N PRO A 116 -1.20 2.48 -15.42
CA PRO A 116 -2.44 1.77 -15.71
C PRO A 116 -2.15 0.34 -16.15
N LEU A 117 -2.72 -0.64 -15.44
CA LEU A 117 -2.76 -2.03 -15.88
C LEU A 117 -3.97 -2.27 -16.79
N CYS A 118 -5.13 -1.75 -16.40
CA CYS A 118 -6.31 -1.72 -17.24
C CYS A 118 -7.25 -0.56 -16.87
N GLY A 119 -7.99 -0.06 -17.86
CA GLY A 119 -8.80 1.15 -17.69
C GLY A 119 -7.98 2.44 -17.84
N GLN A 120 -8.61 3.57 -17.54
CA GLN A 120 -7.97 4.89 -17.62
C GLN A 120 -8.25 5.67 -16.35
N LEU A 121 -7.24 6.40 -15.86
CA LEU A 121 -7.44 7.35 -14.78
C LEU A 121 -8.33 8.46 -15.33
N SER A 122 -9.56 8.54 -14.84
CA SER A 122 -10.53 9.55 -15.25
C SER A 122 -11.10 10.26 -14.03
N ALA A 123 -11.74 11.40 -14.27
CA ALA A 123 -12.34 12.19 -13.20
C ALA A 123 -13.31 11.33 -12.37
N PRO A 124 -13.51 11.62 -11.06
CA PRO A 124 -14.86 11.69 -10.57
C PRO A 124 -15.88 10.56 -10.82
N TYR A 125 -15.57 9.25 -10.87
CA TYR A 125 -16.64 8.27 -11.10
C TYR A 125 -17.74 8.38 -10.03
N ALA A 126 -18.97 8.00 -10.42
CA ALA A 126 -20.23 8.45 -9.82
C ALA A 126 -20.37 8.25 -8.29
N ASN A 127 -19.67 7.29 -7.68
CA ASN A 127 -19.80 7.02 -6.24
C ASN A 127 -18.67 7.59 -5.37
N GLY A 128 -17.64 8.21 -5.96
CA GLY A 128 -16.55 8.83 -5.19
C GLY A 128 -15.58 7.85 -4.52
N GLN A 129 -15.66 6.55 -4.81
CA GLN A 129 -14.88 5.54 -4.11
C GLN A 129 -13.68 5.06 -4.92
N ALA A 130 -12.53 4.95 -4.26
CA ALA A 130 -11.36 4.20 -4.73
C ALA A 130 -10.95 3.15 -3.69
N LEU A 131 -10.07 2.25 -4.08
CA LEU A 131 -9.50 1.26 -3.17
C LEU A 131 -7.99 1.18 -3.38
N VAL A 132 -7.23 1.38 -2.31
CA VAL A 132 -5.80 1.04 -2.29
C VAL A 132 -5.65 -0.38 -1.76
N VAL A 133 -4.90 -1.22 -2.45
CA VAL A 133 -4.56 -2.57 -2.01
C VAL A 133 -3.05 -2.68 -1.92
N GLY A 134 -2.55 -2.77 -0.69
CA GLY A 134 -1.14 -2.97 -0.41
C GLY A 134 -0.81 -4.45 -0.34
N VAL A 135 0.15 -4.93 -1.14
CA VAL A 135 0.76 -6.25 -1.01
C VAL A 135 2.27 -6.10 -1.02
N GLY A 136 2.88 -6.27 0.15
CA GLY A 136 4.32 -6.11 0.39
C GLY A 136 4.75 -7.06 1.50
N THR A 137 5.28 -6.55 2.61
CA THR A 137 5.58 -7.37 3.80
C THR A 137 4.33 -8.08 4.34
N GLY A 138 3.19 -7.39 4.31
CA GLY A 138 1.86 -7.92 4.61
C GLY A 138 0.86 -7.61 3.49
N CYS A 139 -0.43 -7.74 3.78
CA CYS A 139 -1.49 -7.25 2.90
C CYS A 139 -2.54 -6.51 3.68
N ASN A 140 -2.92 -5.34 3.20
CA ASN A 140 -4.05 -4.62 3.73
C ASN A 140 -4.70 -3.76 2.63
N ILE A 141 -5.81 -3.10 2.96
CA ILE A 141 -6.50 -2.18 2.07
C ILE A 141 -6.71 -0.82 2.76
N SER A 142 -6.86 0.21 1.94
CA SER A 142 -7.46 1.48 2.36
C SER A 142 -8.59 1.81 1.40
N GLN A 143 -9.83 1.76 1.90
CA GLN A 143 -10.96 2.31 1.16
C GLN A 143 -10.82 3.84 1.15
N VAL A 144 -11.09 4.47 0.02
CA VAL A 144 -11.04 5.93 -0.11
C VAL A 144 -12.41 6.39 -0.55
N ILE A 145 -13.04 7.27 0.24
CA ILE A 145 -14.34 7.85 -0.08
C ILE A 145 -14.16 9.36 -0.21
N THR A 146 -14.37 9.88 -1.41
CA THR A 146 -14.24 11.31 -1.73
C THR A 146 -15.60 11.91 -2.06
N LYS A 147 -16.03 12.93 -1.32
CA LYS A 147 -17.28 13.67 -1.55
C LYS A 147 -17.10 15.15 -1.23
N ASN A 148 -17.45 16.02 -2.19
CA ASN A 148 -17.44 17.48 -1.99
C ASN A 148 -16.12 18.01 -1.39
N GLN A 149 -14.97 17.56 -1.92
CA GLN A 149 -13.60 17.87 -1.45
C GLN A 149 -13.17 17.23 -0.13
N TRP A 150 -14.04 16.47 0.53
CA TRP A 150 -13.67 15.69 1.71
C TRP A 150 -13.26 14.29 1.30
N THR A 151 -12.13 13.84 1.82
CA THR A 151 -11.68 12.45 1.69
C THR A 151 -11.68 11.80 3.06
N VAL A 152 -12.20 10.59 3.13
CA VAL A 152 -12.13 9.75 4.33
C VAL A 152 -11.58 8.39 3.92
N CYS A 153 -10.64 7.89 4.72
CA CYS A 153 -10.08 6.56 4.58
C CYS A 153 -10.46 5.71 5.80
N PRO A 154 -11.60 4.99 5.77
CA PRO A 154 -11.99 4.13 6.88
C PRO A 154 -10.94 3.06 7.16
N PRO A 155 -10.56 2.83 8.43
CA PRO A 155 -9.60 1.79 8.77
C PRO A 155 -10.18 0.41 8.47
N ALA A 156 -9.35 -0.47 7.92
CA ALA A 156 -9.68 -1.86 7.65
C ALA A 156 -8.45 -2.75 7.90
N GLU A 157 -8.70 -4.00 8.29
CA GLU A 157 -7.68 -5.03 8.48
C GLU A 157 -7.98 -6.21 7.55
N ALA A 158 -8.18 -5.91 6.26
CA ALA A 158 -8.68 -6.87 5.29
C ALA A 158 -7.70 -8.00 4.99
N GLY A 159 -6.41 -7.83 5.31
CA GLY A 159 -5.43 -8.93 5.24
C GLY A 159 -5.66 -10.03 6.27
N HIS A 160 -6.33 -9.73 7.38
CA HIS A 160 -6.54 -10.67 8.48
C HIS A 160 -7.86 -11.45 8.38
N ILE A 161 -8.68 -11.19 7.37
CA ILE A 161 -9.88 -11.98 7.11
C ILE A 161 -9.51 -13.37 6.61
N SER A 162 -10.40 -14.33 6.83
CA SER A 162 -10.28 -15.70 6.30
C SER A 162 -10.17 -15.71 4.77
N MET A 163 -9.43 -16.67 4.23
CA MET A 163 -9.25 -16.81 2.79
C MET A 163 -10.59 -17.00 2.04
N PRO A 164 -10.87 -16.24 0.97
CA PRO A 164 -12.03 -16.47 0.11
C PRO A 164 -12.09 -17.88 -0.48
N SER A 165 -13.27 -18.49 -0.51
CA SER A 165 -13.47 -19.89 -0.95
C SER A 165 -13.07 -20.15 -2.40
N ALA A 166 -13.18 -19.14 -3.27
CA ALA A 166 -12.72 -19.23 -4.66
C ALA A 166 -11.19 -19.41 -4.74
N ILE A 167 -10.44 -18.72 -3.87
CA ILE A 167 -8.99 -18.82 -3.78
C ILE A 167 -8.60 -20.18 -3.18
N VAL A 168 -9.29 -20.63 -2.13
CA VAL A 168 -9.10 -21.98 -1.54
C VAL A 168 -9.30 -23.07 -2.59
N SER A 169 -10.39 -22.99 -3.36
CA SER A 169 -10.66 -23.94 -4.46
C SER A 169 -9.52 -23.94 -5.49
N LYS A 170 -9.01 -22.76 -5.85
CA LYS A 170 -7.92 -22.64 -6.82
C LYS A 170 -6.59 -23.18 -6.31
N LEU A 171 -6.30 -23.02 -5.02
CA LEU A 171 -5.13 -23.63 -4.38
C LEU A 171 -5.19 -25.16 -4.46
N HIS A 172 -6.36 -25.76 -4.18
CA HIS A 172 -6.56 -27.21 -4.36
C HIS A 172 -6.35 -27.67 -5.81
N GLU A 173 -6.89 -26.96 -6.80
CA GLU A 173 -6.69 -27.27 -8.23
C GLU A 173 -5.20 -27.28 -8.61
N CYS A 174 -4.41 -26.40 -8.01
CA CYS A 174 -2.96 -26.32 -8.22
C CYS A 174 -2.14 -27.21 -7.25
N SER A 175 -2.79 -28.14 -6.55
CA SER A 175 -2.17 -29.05 -5.56
C SER A 175 -1.40 -28.34 -4.44
N CYS A 176 -1.76 -27.09 -4.13
CA CYS A 176 -1.21 -26.34 -3.00
C CYS A 176 -2.15 -26.50 -1.80
N ASN A 177 -1.61 -26.85 -0.63
CA ASN A 177 -2.40 -27.02 0.59
C ASN A 177 -2.93 -25.65 1.08
N PRO A 178 -4.26 -25.39 1.10
CA PRO A 178 -4.81 -24.13 1.56
C PRO A 178 -4.64 -23.88 3.06
N ASP A 179 -4.44 -24.92 3.87
CA ASP A 179 -4.20 -24.78 5.32
C ASP A 179 -2.91 -24.01 5.62
N ALA A 180 -2.00 -23.87 4.64
CA ALA A 180 -0.84 -23.00 4.73
C ALA A 180 -1.21 -21.50 4.67
N PHE A 181 -2.43 -21.17 4.27
CA PHE A 181 -2.88 -19.82 3.92
C PHE A 181 -4.25 -19.49 4.53
N LEU A 182 -4.33 -19.49 5.86
CA LEU A 182 -5.60 -19.30 6.57
C LEU A 182 -6.23 -17.91 6.39
N THR A 183 -5.41 -16.87 6.18
CA THR A 183 -5.86 -15.49 5.96
C THR A 183 -5.39 -14.94 4.62
N VAL A 184 -6.04 -13.87 4.15
CA VAL A 184 -5.63 -13.16 2.92
C VAL A 184 -4.13 -12.82 2.94
N GLU A 185 -3.63 -12.21 4.00
CA GLU A 185 -2.21 -11.87 4.14
C GLU A 185 -1.29 -13.11 4.16
N ALA A 186 -1.74 -14.24 4.70
CA ALA A 186 -0.93 -15.44 4.76
C ALA A 186 -0.49 -15.89 3.35
N LEU A 187 -1.34 -15.70 2.34
CA LEU A 187 -0.99 -15.91 0.92
C LEU A 187 -0.41 -14.65 0.27
N PHE A 188 -1.09 -13.52 0.44
CA PHE A 188 -0.76 -12.27 -0.23
C PHE A 188 0.20 -11.44 0.63
N SER A 189 1.47 -11.81 0.62
CA SER A 189 2.55 -11.07 1.28
C SER A 189 3.90 -11.57 0.75
N GLY A 190 5.01 -10.94 1.11
CA GLY A 190 6.34 -11.41 0.69
C GLY A 190 6.64 -12.82 1.23
N ARG A 191 6.24 -13.07 2.49
CA ARG A 191 6.31 -14.41 3.10
C ARG A 191 5.34 -15.38 2.42
N GLY A 192 4.13 -14.94 2.11
CA GLY A 192 3.10 -15.75 1.48
C GLY A 192 3.45 -16.16 0.05
N LEU A 193 3.97 -15.23 -0.76
CA LEU A 193 4.50 -15.51 -2.10
C LEU A 193 5.63 -16.55 -2.04
N THR A 194 6.56 -16.40 -1.08
CA THR A 194 7.63 -17.39 -0.89
C THR A 194 7.08 -18.76 -0.54
N ALA A 195 6.17 -18.84 0.44
CA ALA A 195 5.53 -20.10 0.82
C ALA A 195 4.77 -20.73 -0.36
N PHE A 196 4.02 -19.92 -1.12
CA PHE A 196 3.31 -20.36 -2.31
C PHE A 196 4.27 -20.91 -3.37
N CYS A 197 5.34 -20.19 -3.70
CA CYS A 197 6.33 -20.65 -4.68
C CYS A 197 6.99 -21.96 -4.25
N ARG A 198 7.31 -22.14 -2.96
CA ARG A 198 7.86 -23.40 -2.44
C ARG A 198 6.89 -24.55 -2.62
N LEU A 199 5.63 -24.38 -2.20
CA LEU A 199 4.60 -25.41 -2.32
C LEU A 199 4.32 -25.76 -3.78
N PHE A 200 4.16 -24.76 -4.64
CA PHE A 200 3.87 -24.94 -6.05
C PHE A 200 5.05 -25.60 -6.81
N THR A 201 6.27 -25.17 -6.51
CA THR A 201 7.48 -25.72 -7.17
C THR A 201 7.98 -27.02 -6.54
N GLY A 202 7.57 -27.34 -5.32
CA GLY A 202 8.11 -28.45 -4.52
C GLY A 202 9.58 -28.26 -4.14
N SER A 203 10.07 -27.01 -4.08
CA SER A 203 11.48 -26.69 -3.83
C SER A 203 11.62 -25.64 -2.73
N GLU A 204 12.25 -26.02 -1.62
CA GLU A 204 12.49 -25.13 -0.46
C GLU A 204 13.39 -23.93 -0.77
N ASN A 205 14.22 -24.04 -1.80
CA ASN A 205 15.17 -23.00 -2.18
C ASN A 205 14.54 -21.89 -3.06
N VAL A 206 13.27 -22.02 -3.44
CA VAL A 206 12.59 -21.03 -4.29
C VAL A 206 11.88 -20.01 -3.41
N THR A 207 12.49 -18.85 -3.22
CA THR A 207 11.82 -17.67 -2.64
C THR A 207 10.95 -16.97 -3.68
N GLY A 208 10.08 -16.06 -3.24
CA GLY A 208 9.31 -15.21 -4.16
C GLY A 208 10.20 -14.41 -5.11
N GLU A 209 11.29 -13.83 -4.58
CA GLU A 209 12.28 -13.09 -5.37
C GLU A 209 13.00 -13.97 -6.41
N VAL A 210 13.36 -15.20 -6.03
CA VAL A 210 13.95 -16.17 -6.96
C VAL A 210 12.94 -16.54 -8.06
N ALA A 211 11.67 -16.74 -7.71
CA ALA A 211 10.65 -17.05 -8.70
C ALA A 211 10.40 -15.88 -9.67
N ILE A 212 10.33 -14.65 -9.16
CA ILE A 212 10.20 -13.41 -9.95
C ILE A 212 11.39 -13.23 -10.90
N SER A 213 12.63 -13.32 -10.40
CA SER A 213 13.85 -13.12 -11.21
C SER A 213 14.03 -14.14 -12.34
N HIS A 214 13.41 -15.31 -12.23
CA HIS A 214 13.46 -16.37 -13.24
C HIS A 214 12.18 -16.45 -14.10
N TYR A 215 11.23 -15.53 -13.92
CA TYR A 215 10.01 -15.51 -14.71
C TYR A 215 10.32 -15.34 -16.20
N GLY A 216 9.76 -16.23 -17.03
CA GLY A 216 9.98 -16.24 -18.48
C GLY A 216 11.35 -16.75 -18.93
N ALA A 217 12.26 -17.09 -18.01
CA ALA A 217 13.60 -17.55 -18.37
C ALA A 217 13.57 -18.97 -19.00
N PRO A 218 14.40 -19.24 -20.02
CA PRO A 218 14.49 -20.58 -20.64
C PRO A 218 14.76 -21.68 -19.61
N GLY A 219 13.97 -22.77 -19.65
CA GLY A 219 14.10 -23.89 -18.73
C GLY A 219 13.54 -23.65 -17.32
N LYS A 220 12.97 -22.48 -17.03
CA LYS A 220 12.36 -22.13 -15.72
C LYS A 220 10.83 -22.15 -15.75
N THR A 221 10.24 -23.01 -16.58
CA THR A 221 8.79 -23.08 -16.83
C THR A 221 7.95 -23.24 -15.56
N LYS A 222 8.44 -23.97 -14.55
CA LYS A 222 7.74 -24.14 -13.26
C LYS A 222 7.67 -22.85 -12.45
N MET A 223 8.69 -21.99 -12.53
CA MET A 223 8.68 -20.67 -11.87
C MET A 223 7.72 -19.72 -12.58
N THR A 224 7.74 -19.70 -13.92
CA THR A 224 6.74 -18.96 -14.72
C THR A 224 5.32 -19.40 -14.36
N ALA A 225 5.06 -20.70 -14.30
CA ALA A 225 3.73 -21.22 -13.94
C ALA A 225 3.31 -20.85 -12.52
N ALA A 226 4.25 -20.81 -11.56
CA ALA A 226 3.97 -20.37 -10.20
C ALA A 226 3.55 -18.89 -10.18
N ILE A 227 4.32 -18.01 -10.82
CA ILE A 227 4.00 -16.57 -10.88
C ILE A 227 2.70 -16.31 -11.65
N ASP A 228 2.46 -16.98 -12.78
CA ASP A 228 1.19 -16.91 -13.51
C ASP A 228 0.01 -17.29 -12.62
N THR A 229 0.16 -18.36 -11.83
CA THR A 229 -0.89 -18.82 -10.91
C THR A 229 -1.10 -17.82 -9.77
N TYR A 230 -0.02 -17.31 -9.18
CA TYR A 230 -0.11 -16.32 -8.11
C TYR A 230 -0.76 -15.01 -8.60
N ALA A 231 -0.41 -14.56 -9.80
CA ALA A 231 -1.04 -13.41 -10.45
C ALA A 231 -2.55 -13.62 -10.66
N ALA A 232 -2.96 -14.81 -11.09
CA ALA A 232 -4.38 -15.17 -11.20
C ALA A 232 -5.09 -15.18 -9.82
N LEU A 233 -4.46 -15.69 -8.77
CA LEU A 233 -5.01 -15.67 -7.40
C LEU A 233 -5.16 -14.22 -6.88
N LEU A 234 -4.19 -13.35 -7.16
CA LEU A 234 -4.30 -11.92 -6.84
C LEU A 234 -5.43 -11.27 -7.63
N GLY A 235 -5.57 -11.61 -8.91
CA GLY A 235 -6.72 -11.19 -9.73
C GLY A 235 -8.06 -11.58 -9.13
N LEU A 236 -8.20 -12.80 -8.57
CA LEU A 236 -9.42 -13.23 -7.86
C LEU A 236 -9.69 -12.38 -6.62
N LEU A 237 -8.68 -12.13 -5.79
CA LEU A 237 -8.83 -11.29 -4.59
C LEU A 237 -9.29 -9.88 -4.95
N LEU A 238 -8.63 -9.26 -5.94
CA LEU A 238 -8.98 -7.92 -6.40
C LEU A 238 -10.38 -7.88 -7.02
N ARG A 239 -10.81 -8.95 -7.69
CA ARG A 239 -12.16 -9.09 -8.24
C ARG A 239 -13.21 -9.11 -7.13
N ASP A 240 -12.95 -9.81 -6.03
CA ASP A 240 -13.84 -9.84 -4.87
C ASP A 240 -13.88 -8.48 -4.16
N PHE A 241 -12.72 -7.86 -3.91
CA PHE A 241 -12.66 -6.52 -3.32
C PHE A 241 -13.36 -5.46 -4.18
N SER A 242 -13.21 -5.52 -5.50
CA SER A 242 -13.91 -4.56 -6.36
C SER A 242 -15.43 -4.74 -6.35
N LEU A 243 -15.95 -5.91 -5.95
CA LEU A 243 -17.39 -6.09 -5.68
C LEU A 243 -17.77 -5.63 -4.26
N SER A 244 -16.93 -5.89 -3.26
CA SER A 244 -17.20 -5.50 -1.87
C SER A 244 -17.17 -3.99 -1.66
N TYR A 245 -16.26 -3.29 -2.35
CA TYR A 245 -16.02 -1.85 -2.14
C TYR A 245 -16.52 -0.98 -3.28
N MET A 246 -16.80 -1.55 -4.46
CA MET A 246 -17.23 -0.82 -5.65
C MET A 246 -16.39 0.45 -5.94
N PRO A 247 -15.04 0.32 -6.06
CA PRO A 247 -14.16 1.47 -6.23
C PRO A 247 -14.26 1.99 -7.66
N SER A 248 -15.22 2.89 -7.90
CA SER A 248 -15.50 3.39 -9.24
C SER A 248 -14.32 4.20 -9.81
N HIS A 249 -13.54 4.90 -8.97
CA HIS A 249 -12.26 5.53 -9.33
C HIS A 249 -11.13 4.55 -9.64
N GLY A 250 -11.36 3.26 -9.41
CA GLY A 250 -10.41 2.21 -9.66
C GLY A 250 -9.71 1.70 -8.40
N THR A 251 -9.00 0.60 -8.60
CA THR A 251 -8.18 -0.05 -7.58
C THR A 251 -6.71 0.30 -7.82
N PHE A 252 -6.01 0.70 -6.77
CA PHE A 252 -4.63 1.16 -6.79
C PHE A 252 -3.76 0.17 -6.02
N LEU A 253 -2.88 -0.52 -6.71
CA LEU A 253 -1.93 -1.47 -6.15
C LEU A 253 -0.71 -0.75 -5.60
N ALA A 254 -0.31 -1.15 -4.40
CA ALA A 254 0.88 -0.68 -3.73
C ALA A 254 1.65 -1.83 -3.09
N GLY A 255 2.90 -1.58 -2.73
CA GLY A 255 3.77 -2.59 -2.12
C GLY A 255 4.56 -3.42 -3.14
N SER A 256 5.70 -3.93 -2.68
CA SER A 256 6.71 -4.57 -3.54
C SER A 256 6.22 -5.83 -4.24
N VAL A 257 5.38 -6.63 -3.59
CA VAL A 257 4.85 -7.87 -4.18
C VAL A 257 3.82 -7.54 -5.25
N ALA A 258 2.89 -6.61 -4.98
CA ALA A 258 1.90 -6.21 -5.98
C ALA A 258 2.58 -5.62 -7.23
N ARG A 259 3.60 -4.77 -7.05
CA ARG A 259 4.40 -4.19 -8.15
C ARG A 259 5.07 -5.29 -8.98
N ALA A 260 5.85 -6.16 -8.34
CA ALA A 260 6.58 -7.21 -9.05
C ALA A 260 5.66 -8.17 -9.83
N ILE A 261 4.51 -8.55 -9.25
CA ILE A 261 3.54 -9.42 -9.93
C ILE A 261 2.87 -8.70 -11.10
N SER A 262 2.56 -7.41 -10.93
CA SER A 262 1.99 -6.57 -11.99
C SER A 262 2.96 -6.33 -13.14
N GLU A 263 4.27 -6.31 -12.88
CA GLU A 263 5.31 -6.19 -13.91
C GLU A 263 5.56 -7.51 -14.63
N CYS A 264 5.67 -8.63 -13.89
CA CYS A 264 5.97 -9.94 -14.49
C CYS A 264 4.79 -10.53 -15.25
N ALA A 265 3.61 -10.58 -14.64
CA ALA A 265 2.45 -11.30 -15.17
C ALA A 265 1.16 -10.45 -15.21
N PRO A 266 1.20 -9.21 -15.77
CA PRO A 266 0.02 -8.33 -15.81
C PRO A 266 -1.15 -8.99 -16.54
N GLU A 267 -0.90 -9.66 -17.66
CA GLU A 267 -1.95 -10.28 -18.48
C GLU A 267 -2.76 -11.33 -17.70
N ARG A 268 -2.08 -12.13 -16.85
CA ARG A 268 -2.75 -13.15 -16.01
C ARG A 268 -3.60 -12.52 -14.93
N LEU A 269 -3.06 -11.50 -14.25
CA LEU A 269 -3.76 -10.75 -13.22
C LEU A 269 -5.00 -10.07 -13.80
N ILE A 270 -4.83 -9.28 -14.85
CA ILE A 270 -5.90 -8.49 -15.50
C ILE A 270 -6.99 -9.41 -16.01
N LYS A 271 -6.62 -10.52 -16.68
CA LYS A 271 -7.59 -11.47 -17.23
C LYS A 271 -8.57 -11.94 -16.16
N VAL A 272 -8.08 -12.33 -14.99
CA VAL A 272 -8.91 -12.84 -13.90
C VAL A 272 -9.66 -11.72 -13.18
N PHE A 273 -9.00 -10.58 -12.95
CA PHE A 273 -9.62 -9.40 -12.34
C PHE A 273 -10.85 -8.91 -13.12
N GLN A 274 -10.78 -8.91 -14.44
CA GLN A 274 -11.85 -8.46 -15.33
C GLN A 274 -12.85 -9.56 -15.70
N GLU A 275 -12.75 -10.77 -15.14
CA GLU A 275 -13.71 -11.83 -15.43
C GLU A 275 -15.15 -11.37 -15.12
N PRO A 276 -16.07 -11.45 -16.11
CA PRO A 276 -17.43 -10.99 -15.93
C PRO A 276 -18.11 -11.64 -14.72
N CYS A 277 -18.94 -10.87 -14.03
CA CYS A 277 -19.82 -11.39 -13.01
C CYS A 277 -21.22 -10.78 -13.21
N ARG A 278 -22.25 -11.40 -12.62
CA ARG A 278 -23.65 -10.97 -12.80
C ARG A 278 -23.89 -9.49 -12.50
N PHE A 279 -23.10 -8.88 -11.60
CA PHE A 279 -23.23 -7.48 -11.20
C PHE A 279 -22.38 -6.50 -12.02
N ARG A 280 -21.49 -6.99 -12.90
CA ARG A 280 -20.57 -6.18 -13.72
C ARG A 280 -20.59 -6.65 -15.16
N LEU A 281 -21.76 -6.56 -15.79
CA LEU A 281 -21.94 -6.98 -17.18
C LEU A 281 -21.49 -5.91 -18.20
N GLN A 282 -21.34 -4.65 -17.79
CA GLN A 282 -21.00 -3.53 -18.69
C GLN A 282 -19.82 -2.66 -18.24
N GLU A 283 -19.48 -2.61 -16.95
CA GLU A 283 -18.34 -1.83 -16.44
C GLU A 283 -17.17 -2.75 -16.10
N THR A 284 -16.04 -2.54 -16.80
CA THR A 284 -14.76 -3.16 -16.46
C THR A 284 -14.08 -2.34 -15.37
N PRO A 285 -13.72 -2.95 -14.22
CA PRO A 285 -13.03 -2.22 -13.17
C PRO A 285 -11.65 -1.77 -13.66
N SER A 286 -11.25 -0.55 -13.27
CA SER A 286 -9.92 -0.02 -13.54
C SER A 286 -8.93 -0.47 -12.47
N LEU A 287 -7.69 -0.73 -12.89
CA LEU A 287 -6.61 -1.19 -12.03
C LEU A 287 -5.32 -0.43 -12.38
N PHE A 288 -4.69 0.11 -11.36
CA PHE A 288 -3.49 0.93 -11.45
C PHE A 288 -2.44 0.42 -10.47
N VAL A 289 -1.16 0.67 -10.76
CA VAL A 289 -0.07 0.56 -9.80
C VAL A 289 0.34 1.96 -9.41
N VAL A 290 0.44 2.26 -8.11
CA VAL A 290 0.96 3.56 -7.65
C VAL A 290 2.46 3.62 -7.94
N ASP A 291 2.88 4.65 -8.67
CA ASP A 291 4.27 4.90 -9.06
C ASP A 291 4.71 6.30 -8.59
N GLU A 292 4.53 6.54 -7.30
CA GLU A 292 4.97 7.76 -6.64
C GLU A 292 5.58 7.39 -5.30
N ASP A 293 6.91 7.44 -5.22
CA ASP A 293 7.65 7.13 -4.00
C ASP A 293 7.18 8.02 -2.84
N GLY A 294 6.84 9.28 -3.11
CA GLY A 294 6.33 10.32 -2.22
C GLY A 294 4.87 10.21 -1.78
N ALA A 295 4.13 9.18 -2.21
CA ALA A 295 2.67 9.20 -2.12
C ALA A 295 2.13 9.28 -0.69
N ALA A 296 2.74 8.57 0.27
CA ALA A 296 2.33 8.68 1.67
C ALA A 296 2.51 10.11 2.22
N LEU A 297 3.57 10.80 1.80
CA LEU A 297 3.82 12.20 2.18
C LEU A 297 2.77 13.15 1.58
N LEU A 298 2.36 12.92 0.33
CA LEU A 298 1.23 13.63 -0.30
C LEU A 298 -0.08 13.38 0.46
N GLY A 299 -0.29 12.15 0.90
CA GLY A 299 -1.43 11.78 1.74
C GLY A 299 -1.49 12.55 3.06
N CYS A 300 -0.35 12.66 3.75
CA CYS A 300 -0.24 13.48 4.96
C CYS A 300 -0.50 14.96 4.69
N ALA A 301 -0.12 15.47 3.51
CA ALA A 301 -0.41 16.84 3.11
C ALA A 301 -1.91 17.06 2.90
N GLN A 302 -2.65 16.07 2.40
CA GLN A 302 -4.07 16.18 2.08
C GLN A 302 -5.03 15.93 3.25
N PHE A 303 -4.59 15.24 4.31
CA PHE A 303 -5.38 14.89 5.49
C PHE A 303 -6.00 16.10 6.22
#